data_AF-A0A8S3FC31-F1
#
_entry.id   AF-A0A8S3FC31-F1
#
_cell.length_a   1.000
_cell.length_b   1.000
_cell.length_c   1.000
_cell.angle_alpha   90.00
_cell.angle_beta   90.00
_cell.angle_gamma   90.00
#
_symmetry.space_group_name_H-M   'P 1'
#
loop_
_entity.id
_entity.type
_entity.pdbx_description
1 polymer ?
#
loop_
_entity_poly.entity_id
_entity_poly.type
_entity_poly.pdbx_seq_one_letter_code
_entity_poly.pdbx_strand_id
1 'polypeptide(L)'
;MTRLVCLFKQSFRNIYEDYIFADVRERYDLAFIWLYQEYVYANGYLTIFDRNKKKNFTEYDNILCRLLEYFFQEKYDDLFSRLITSAPIITDNALFILKRYCQNENYSHHGMNILRSLITSRIIIREKCLNLLLILTHNEDISIRNNSLNVIQSLHEKKEFKISIEQYASKCLSYLRTSKPPEILFSENEKLLIISTDVWT
;
A
#
# COMPACT_ATOMS: atom_id res chain seq x y z
N MET A 1 -27.76 14.88 10.36
CA MET A 1 -28.56 14.96 9.11
C MET A 1 -28.32 13.71 8.27
N THR A 2 -29.41 12.99 8.03
CA THR A 2 -29.67 12.09 6.89
C THR A 2 -28.54 11.20 6.35
N ARG A 3 -28.55 9.95 6.84
CA ARG A 3 -28.06 8.74 6.16
C ARG A 3 -28.70 8.62 4.77
N LEU A 4 -28.12 9.27 3.76
CA LEU A 4 -28.31 8.85 2.37
C LEU A 4 -27.24 7.80 2.08
N VAL A 5 -27.39 6.63 2.69
CA VAL A 5 -26.64 5.44 2.30
C VAL A 5 -27.32 4.94 1.04
N CYS A 6 -26.95 5.52 -0.09
CA CYS A 6 -27.25 4.97 -1.40
C CYS A 6 -26.63 3.58 -1.44
N LEU A 7 -27.37 2.52 -1.11
CA LEU A 7 -26.98 1.16 -1.45
C LEU A 7 -26.80 1.13 -2.98
N PHE A 8 -25.56 1.30 -3.43
CA PHE A 8 -25.19 1.30 -4.83
C PHE A 8 -25.44 -0.12 -5.32
N LYS A 9 -26.62 -0.33 -5.88
CA LYS A 9 -27.03 -1.62 -6.42
C LYS A 9 -26.05 -1.97 -7.55
N GLN A 10 -25.56 -3.21 -7.55
CA GLN A 10 -24.55 -3.72 -8.50
C GLN A 10 -24.86 -3.40 -9.98
N SER A 11 -26.13 -3.18 -10.33
CA SER A 11 -26.58 -2.83 -11.68
C SER A 11 -26.10 -1.46 -12.19
N PHE A 12 -25.78 -0.50 -11.32
CA PHE A 12 -25.33 0.83 -11.73
C PHE A 12 -23.81 1.02 -11.61
N ARG A 13 -23.09 0.01 -11.11
CA ARG A 13 -21.66 0.11 -10.79
C ARG A 13 -20.83 0.55 -11.98
N ASN A 14 -21.09 -0.03 -13.16
CA ASN A 14 -20.35 0.30 -14.37
C ASN A 14 -20.60 1.75 -14.83
N ILE A 15 -21.84 2.25 -14.72
CA ILE A 15 -22.19 3.61 -15.11
C ILE A 15 -21.53 4.64 -14.18
N TYR A 16 -21.48 4.35 -12.87
CA TYR A 16 -20.77 5.20 -11.91
C TYR A 16 -19.26 5.15 -12.11
N GLU A 17 -18.74 3.98 -12.40
CA GLU A 17 -17.33 3.81 -12.71
C GLU A 17 -16.93 4.65 -13.92
N ASP A 18 -17.67 4.53 -15.03
CA ASP A 18 -17.46 5.34 -16.23
C ASP A 18 -17.62 6.84 -15.95
N TYR A 19 -18.59 7.23 -15.10
CA TYR A 19 -18.81 8.63 -14.73
C TYR A 19 -17.70 9.19 -13.84
N ILE A 20 -17.14 8.40 -12.93
CA ILE A 20 -16.01 8.81 -12.09
C ILE A 20 -14.76 8.91 -12.94
N PHE A 21 -14.47 7.88 -13.76
CA PHE A 21 -13.29 7.84 -14.62
C PHE A 21 -13.31 8.86 -15.76
N ALA A 22 -14.48 9.36 -16.16
CA ALA A 22 -14.61 10.46 -17.11
C ALA A 22 -14.03 11.78 -16.58
N ASP A 23 -14.08 12.03 -15.28
CA ASP A 23 -13.51 13.25 -14.68
C ASP A 23 -13.10 13.03 -13.21
N VAL A 24 -12.02 12.27 -13.02
CA VAL A 24 -11.59 11.88 -11.66
C VAL A 24 -11.06 13.07 -10.87
N ARG A 25 -10.51 14.10 -11.52
CA ARG A 25 -9.93 15.26 -10.84
C ARG A 25 -10.98 16.09 -10.12
N GLU A 26 -12.13 16.33 -10.73
CA GLU A 26 -13.21 17.08 -10.07
C GLU A 26 -14.06 16.18 -9.16
N ARG A 27 -14.09 14.86 -9.43
CA ARG A 27 -14.98 13.90 -8.76
C ARG A 27 -14.27 12.95 -7.81
N TYR A 28 -13.03 13.26 -7.42
CA TYR A 28 -12.25 12.41 -6.54
C TYR A 28 -12.95 12.16 -5.19
N ASP A 29 -13.65 13.15 -4.65
CA ASP A 29 -14.44 13.01 -3.42
C ASP A 29 -15.52 11.94 -3.55
N LEU A 30 -16.16 11.83 -4.73
CA LEU A 30 -17.13 10.78 -5.00
C LEU A 30 -16.48 9.39 -5.07
N ALA A 31 -15.29 9.30 -5.67
CA ALA A 31 -14.51 8.06 -5.69
C ALA A 31 -14.13 7.63 -4.26
N PHE A 32 -13.74 8.57 -3.39
CA PHE A 32 -13.48 8.30 -1.98
C PHE A 32 -14.72 7.80 -1.25
N ILE A 33 -15.86 8.49 -1.39
CA ILE A 33 -17.12 8.09 -0.77
C ILE A 33 -17.50 6.68 -1.21
N TRP A 34 -17.35 6.36 -2.49
CA TRP A 34 -17.63 5.03 -3.02
C TRP A 34 -16.70 3.97 -2.42
N LEU A 35 -15.40 4.23 -2.38
CA LEU A 35 -14.41 3.35 -1.74
C LEU A 35 -14.74 3.08 -0.26
N TYR A 36 -15.08 4.12 0.49
CA TYR A 36 -15.50 3.99 1.90
C TYR A 36 -16.79 3.20 2.05
N GLN A 37 -17.75 3.40 1.15
CA GLN A 37 -18.99 2.65 1.19
C GLN A 37 -18.76 1.15 0.96
N GLU A 38 -17.94 0.80 -0.02
CA GLU A 38 -17.57 -0.60 -0.31
C GLU A 38 -16.81 -1.22 0.86
N TYR A 39 -15.95 -0.45 1.53
CA TYR A 39 -15.30 -0.88 2.76
C TYR A 39 -16.30 -1.19 3.89
N VAL A 40 -17.29 -0.31 4.08
CA VAL A 40 -18.34 -0.49 5.11
C VAL A 40 -19.23 -1.69 4.74
N TYR A 41 -19.52 -1.88 3.46
CA TYR A 41 -20.27 -3.03 2.95
C TYR A 41 -19.50 -4.34 3.17
N ALA A 42 -18.20 -4.39 2.83
CA ALA A 42 -17.35 -5.56 3.03
C ALA A 42 -17.21 -5.97 4.50
N ASN A 43 -17.28 -5.02 5.43
CA ASN A 43 -17.28 -5.28 6.86
C ASN A 43 -18.64 -5.73 7.43
N GLY A 44 -19.72 -5.69 6.63
CA GLY A 44 -21.06 -6.10 7.05
C GLY A 44 -21.79 -5.08 7.93
N TYR A 45 -21.26 -3.85 8.09
CA TYR A 45 -21.90 -2.81 8.91
C TYR A 45 -23.25 -2.35 8.35
N LEU A 46 -23.50 -2.54 7.05
CA LEU A 46 -24.76 -2.19 6.38
C LEU A 46 -25.76 -3.35 6.31
N THR A 47 -25.31 -4.58 6.54
CA THR A 47 -26.15 -5.78 6.44
C THR A 47 -26.48 -6.31 7.82
N ILE A 48 -27.48 -5.70 8.47
CA ILE A 48 -28.07 -6.20 9.73
C ILE A 48 -28.57 -7.66 9.58
N PHE A 49 -28.86 -8.09 8.34
CA PHE A 49 -29.44 -9.38 8.01
C PHE A 49 -28.44 -10.52 7.74
N ASP A 50 -27.12 -10.27 7.67
CA ASP A 50 -26.17 -11.24 7.12
C ASP A 50 -24.90 -11.39 7.99
N ARG A 51 -25.08 -11.60 9.29
CA ARG A 51 -23.98 -11.76 10.28
C ARG A 51 -23.06 -12.96 10.00
N ASN A 52 -23.48 -13.89 9.15
CA ASN A 52 -22.74 -15.10 8.80
C ASN A 52 -21.96 -14.97 7.47
N LYS A 53 -22.06 -13.83 6.77
CA LYS A 53 -21.33 -13.63 5.51
C LYS A 53 -19.86 -13.37 5.83
N LYS A 54 -18.96 -14.20 5.28
CA LYS A 54 -17.52 -13.96 5.36
C LYS A 54 -17.22 -12.57 4.80
N LYS A 55 -16.37 -11.81 5.51
CA LYS A 55 -15.89 -10.50 5.06
C LYS A 55 -15.15 -10.69 3.72
N ASN A 56 -15.76 -10.22 2.64
CA ASN A 56 -15.19 -10.30 1.31
C ASN A 56 -14.68 -8.91 0.91
N PHE A 57 -13.36 -8.72 0.96
CA PHE A 57 -12.71 -7.46 0.57
C PHE A 57 -12.31 -7.42 -0.91
N THR A 58 -12.66 -8.45 -1.70
CA THR A 58 -12.26 -8.55 -3.12
C THR A 58 -12.73 -7.37 -3.95
N GLU A 59 -13.97 -6.93 -3.74
CA GLU A 59 -14.54 -5.81 -4.49
C GLU A 59 -13.93 -4.47 -4.11
N TYR A 60 -13.67 -4.28 -2.81
CA TYR A 60 -12.95 -3.12 -2.30
C TYR A 60 -11.53 -3.06 -2.88
N ASP A 61 -10.82 -4.19 -2.86
CA ASP A 61 -9.47 -4.30 -3.37
C ASP A 61 -9.39 -3.99 -4.87
N ASN A 62 -10.33 -4.53 -5.66
CA ASN A 62 -10.41 -4.25 -7.09
C ASN A 62 -10.61 -2.76 -7.38
N ILE A 63 -11.51 -2.07 -6.66
CA ILE A 63 -11.74 -0.64 -6.84
C ILE A 63 -10.51 0.17 -6.43
N LEU A 64 -9.93 -0.15 -5.26
CA LEU A 64 -8.73 0.52 -4.78
C LEU A 64 -7.58 0.40 -5.78
N CYS A 65 -7.34 -0.82 -6.28
CA CYS A 65 -6.29 -1.07 -7.26
C CYS A 65 -6.54 -0.32 -8.57
N ARG A 66 -7.76 -0.35 -9.11
CA ARG A 66 -8.10 0.38 -10.35
C ARG A 66 -7.92 1.89 -10.21
N LEU A 67 -8.34 2.48 -9.08
CA LEU A 67 -8.13 3.90 -8.82
C LEU A 67 -6.64 4.25 -8.71
N LEU A 68 -5.85 3.41 -8.02
CA LEU A 68 -4.41 3.61 -7.90
C LEU A 68 -3.69 3.50 -9.24
N GLU A 69 -4.05 2.51 -10.06
CA GLU A 69 -3.49 2.35 -11.40
C GLU A 69 -3.84 3.52 -12.31
N TYR A 70 -5.08 4.00 -12.25
CA TYR A 70 -5.51 5.17 -13.00
C TYR A 70 -4.73 6.43 -12.60
N PHE A 71 -4.58 6.70 -11.30
CA PHE A 71 -3.79 7.83 -10.82
C PHE A 71 -2.32 7.72 -11.17
N PHE A 72 -1.80 6.49 -11.20
CA PHE A 72 -0.44 6.23 -11.62
C PHE A 72 -0.24 6.51 -13.12
N GLN A 73 -1.18 6.12 -13.98
CA GLN A 73 -1.14 6.39 -15.43
C GLN A 73 -1.27 7.87 -15.75
N GLU A 74 -2.22 8.56 -15.10
CA GLU A 74 -2.50 9.98 -15.31
C GLU A 74 -1.55 10.93 -14.57
N LYS A 75 -0.58 10.39 -13.82
CA LYS A 75 0.45 11.15 -13.10
C LYS A 75 -0.12 12.12 -12.05
N TYR A 76 -1.18 11.72 -11.36
CA TYR A 76 -1.82 12.52 -10.31
C TYR A 76 -1.23 12.18 -8.93
N ASP A 77 0.02 12.56 -8.71
CA ASP A 77 0.81 12.21 -7.51
C ASP A 77 0.17 12.63 -6.18
N ASP A 78 -0.48 13.79 -6.15
CA ASP A 78 -1.19 14.30 -4.97
C ASP A 78 -2.42 13.46 -4.64
N LEU A 79 -3.20 13.09 -5.66
CA LEU A 79 -4.39 12.26 -5.50
C LEU A 79 -4.01 10.83 -5.12
N PHE A 80 -2.92 10.31 -5.70
CA PHE A 80 -2.36 9.00 -5.34
C PHE A 80 -1.95 8.96 -3.87
N SER A 81 -1.17 9.95 -3.41
CA SER A 81 -0.75 10.08 -2.01
C SER A 81 -1.95 10.20 -1.07
N ARG A 82 -2.93 11.03 -1.43
CA ARG A 82 -4.16 11.21 -0.65
C ARG A 82 -5.00 9.94 -0.60
N LEU A 83 -5.08 9.17 -1.70
CA LEU A 83 -5.84 7.93 -1.76
C LEU A 83 -5.26 6.88 -0.83
N ILE A 84 -3.96 6.63 -0.94
CA ILE A 84 -3.27 5.66 -0.09
C ILE A 84 -3.32 6.05 1.39
N THR A 85 -3.16 7.34 1.68
CA THR A 85 -3.12 7.84 3.06
C THR A 85 -4.51 7.87 3.71
N SER A 86 -5.59 8.07 2.94
CA SER A 86 -6.95 8.13 3.48
C SER A 86 -7.67 6.77 3.46
N ALA A 87 -7.31 5.84 2.57
CA ALA A 87 -7.98 4.55 2.40
C ALA A 87 -8.10 3.80 3.74
N PRO A 88 -9.28 3.29 4.13
CA PRO A 88 -9.48 2.71 5.46
C PRO A 88 -8.60 1.47 5.72
N ILE A 89 -8.45 0.60 4.71
CA ILE A 89 -7.54 -0.54 4.73
C ILE A 89 -6.67 -0.51 3.47
N ILE A 90 -5.38 -0.76 3.65
CA ILE A 90 -4.46 -0.94 2.52
C ILE A 90 -4.29 -2.44 2.30
N THR A 91 -4.66 -2.90 1.12
CA THR A 91 -4.56 -4.30 0.71
C THR A 91 -3.16 -4.63 0.22
N ASP A 92 -2.81 -5.92 0.18
CA ASP A 92 -1.50 -6.35 -0.31
C ASP A 92 -1.30 -6.02 -1.80
N ASN A 93 -2.38 -6.05 -2.60
CA ASN A 93 -2.34 -5.64 -4.00
C ASN A 93 -2.09 -4.13 -4.16
N ALA A 94 -2.70 -3.29 -3.32
CA ALA A 94 -2.41 -1.85 -3.29
C ALA A 94 -0.95 -1.57 -2.89
N LEU A 95 -0.38 -2.35 -1.96
CA LEU A 95 1.04 -2.26 -1.62
C LEU A 95 1.95 -2.67 -2.80
N PHE A 96 1.55 -3.64 -3.61
CA PHE A 96 2.27 -4.00 -4.83
C PHE A 96 2.28 -2.87 -5.86
N ILE A 97 1.15 -2.18 -6.06
CA ILE A 97 1.07 -0.99 -6.92
C ILE A 97 1.97 0.13 -6.37
N LEU A 98 1.96 0.35 -5.04
CA LEU A 98 2.85 1.32 -4.40
C LEU A 98 4.33 0.97 -4.58
N LYS A 99 4.70 -0.32 -4.51
CA LYS A 99 6.07 -0.77 -4.80
C LYS A 99 6.48 -0.39 -6.23
N ARG A 100 5.63 -0.69 -7.21
CA ARG A 100 5.85 -0.30 -8.61
C ARG A 100 5.97 1.21 -8.76
N TYR A 101 5.15 1.97 -8.05
CA TYR A 101 5.23 3.44 -8.03
C TYR A 101 6.61 3.94 -7.55
N CYS A 102 7.11 3.37 -6.44
CA CYS A 102 8.41 3.72 -5.87
C CYS A 102 9.62 3.30 -6.74
N GLN A 103 9.43 2.29 -7.59
CA GLN A 103 10.43 1.82 -8.55
C GLN A 103 10.56 2.71 -9.80
N ASN A 104 9.67 3.68 -10.03
CA ASN A 104 9.86 4.63 -11.13
C ASN A 104 10.78 5.76 -10.69
N GLU A 105 11.83 6.03 -11.47
CA GLU A 105 12.81 7.08 -11.16
C GLU A 105 12.17 8.46 -10.91
N ASN A 106 11.20 8.84 -11.74
CA ASN A 106 10.52 10.13 -11.65
C ASN A 106 9.71 10.31 -10.36
N TYR A 107 9.19 9.21 -9.82
CA TYR A 107 8.26 9.22 -8.68
C TYR A 107 8.87 8.65 -7.41
N SER A 108 10.09 8.13 -7.49
CA SER A 108 10.76 7.43 -6.41
C SER A 108 10.77 8.25 -5.12
N HIS A 109 11.19 9.52 -5.19
CA HIS A 109 11.22 10.40 -4.02
C HIS A 109 9.83 10.60 -3.38
N HIS A 110 8.78 10.82 -4.19
CA HIS A 110 7.41 10.96 -3.69
C HIS A 110 6.90 9.66 -3.08
N GLY A 111 7.13 8.53 -3.74
CA GLY A 111 6.79 7.18 -3.27
C GLY A 111 7.44 6.85 -1.92
N MET A 112 8.72 7.16 -1.74
CA MET A 112 9.41 6.95 -0.45
C MET A 112 8.82 7.82 0.68
N ASN A 113 8.39 9.05 0.37
CA ASN A 113 7.72 9.90 1.34
C ASN A 113 6.32 9.39 1.71
N ILE A 114 5.57 8.83 0.75
CA ILE A 114 4.30 8.15 1.02
C ILE A 114 4.54 6.95 1.95
N LEU A 115 5.52 6.10 1.65
CA LEU A 115 5.89 4.96 2.52
C LEU A 115 6.26 5.42 3.93
N ARG A 116 7.07 6.48 4.07
CA ARG A 116 7.42 7.07 5.37
C ARG A 116 6.19 7.54 6.14
N SER A 117 5.24 8.20 5.45
CA SER A 117 3.97 8.65 6.03
C SER A 117 3.14 7.46 6.52
N LEU A 118 3.05 6.38 5.74
CA LEU A 118 2.34 5.16 6.11
C LEU A 118 2.95 4.46 7.32
N ILE A 119 4.28 4.32 7.36
CA ILE A 119 5.01 3.72 8.49
C ILE A 119 4.71 4.50 9.79
N THR A 120 4.71 5.82 9.70
CA THR A 120 4.49 6.70 10.86
C THR A 120 3.03 6.70 11.30
N SER A 121 2.08 6.76 10.35
CA SER A 121 0.65 6.94 10.64
C SER A 121 -0.10 5.64 10.97
N ARG A 122 0.32 4.48 10.42
CA ARG A 122 -0.48 3.24 10.47
C ARG A 122 0.31 2.06 11.04
N ILE A 123 0.07 1.76 12.33
CA ILE A 123 0.74 0.67 13.03
C ILE A 123 0.54 -0.71 12.38
N ILE A 124 -0.65 -0.97 11.82
CA ILE A 124 -1.04 -2.30 11.31
C ILE A 124 -0.20 -2.74 10.11
N ILE A 125 0.11 -1.80 9.19
CA ILE A 125 0.84 -2.07 7.95
C ILE A 125 2.30 -1.63 8.03
N ARG A 126 2.71 -1.10 9.19
CA ARG A 126 4.01 -0.47 9.42
C ARG A 126 5.17 -1.39 9.06
N GLU A 127 5.17 -2.62 9.59
CA GLU A 127 6.23 -3.59 9.31
C GLU A 127 6.27 -3.98 7.83
N LYS A 128 5.10 -4.18 7.19
CA LYS A 128 5.04 -4.45 5.74
C LYS A 128 5.63 -3.30 4.92
N CYS A 129 5.30 -2.06 5.27
CA CYS A 129 5.82 -0.87 4.59
C CYS A 129 7.31 -0.67 4.85
N LEU A 130 7.79 -0.96 6.06
CA LEU A 130 9.21 -0.90 6.41
C LEU A 130 10.00 -1.95 5.63
N ASN A 131 9.50 -3.18 5.54
CA ASN A 131 10.13 -4.24 4.75
C ASN A 131 10.17 -3.88 3.26
N LEU A 132 9.11 -3.27 2.71
CA LEU A 132 9.13 -2.74 1.35
C LEU A 132 10.22 -1.69 1.16
N LEU A 133 10.36 -0.75 2.08
CA LEU A 133 11.39 0.30 1.98
C LEU A 133 12.81 -0.28 2.06
N LEU A 134 13.02 -1.28 2.92
CA LEU A 134 14.27 -2.01 3.07
C LEU A 134 14.63 -2.83 1.82
N ILE A 135 13.63 -3.41 1.16
CA ILE A 135 13.82 -4.05 -0.14
C ILE A 135 14.28 -3.02 -1.19
N LEU A 136 13.67 -1.83 -1.20
CA LEU A 136 13.99 -0.80 -2.19
C LEU A 136 15.42 -0.24 -2.08
N THR A 137 16.13 -0.46 -0.96
CA THR A 137 17.56 -0.13 -0.86
C THR A 137 18.46 -1.02 -1.69
N HIS A 138 17.97 -2.18 -2.12
CA HIS A 138 18.72 -3.14 -2.93
C HIS A 138 18.39 -3.02 -4.43
N ASN A 139 17.55 -2.06 -4.82
CA ASN A 139 17.27 -1.82 -6.24
C ASN A 139 18.55 -1.52 -7.02
N GLU A 140 18.56 -1.93 -8.29
CA GLU A 140 19.66 -1.71 -9.23
C GLU A 140 19.91 -0.21 -9.43
N ASP A 141 18.83 0.58 -9.55
CA ASP A 141 18.87 2.02 -9.77
C ASP A 141 19.43 2.79 -8.57
N ILE A 142 20.52 3.51 -8.83
CA ILE A 142 21.25 4.31 -7.82
C ILE A 142 20.35 5.39 -7.21
N SER A 143 19.51 6.04 -8.02
CA SER A 143 18.61 7.12 -7.57
C SER A 143 17.61 6.60 -6.53
N ILE A 144 16.96 5.48 -6.84
CA ILE A 144 15.95 4.85 -5.99
C ILE A 144 16.58 4.34 -4.70
N ARG A 145 17.77 3.75 -4.80
CA ARG A 145 18.55 3.29 -3.66
C ARG A 145 18.92 4.43 -2.72
N ASN A 146 19.46 5.53 -3.24
CA ASN A 146 19.84 6.69 -2.43
C ASN A 146 18.62 7.33 -1.75
N ASN A 147 17.49 7.48 -2.47
CA ASN A 147 16.26 7.99 -1.89
C ASN A 147 15.75 7.09 -0.75
N SER A 148 15.75 5.77 -0.96
CA SER A 148 15.35 4.79 0.06
C SER A 148 16.26 4.87 1.30
N LEU A 149 17.57 4.95 1.09
CA LEU A 149 18.56 5.05 2.17
C LEU A 149 18.37 6.34 2.99
N ASN A 150 18.15 7.48 2.34
CA ASN A 150 17.89 8.74 3.04
C ASN A 150 16.67 8.65 3.96
N VAL A 151 15.58 8.03 3.47
CA VAL A 151 14.38 7.83 4.29
C VAL A 151 14.63 6.84 5.42
N ILE A 152 15.34 5.73 5.18
CA ILE A 152 15.69 4.75 6.21
C ILE A 152 16.58 5.34 7.29
N GLN A 153 17.58 6.14 6.92
CA GLN A 153 18.42 6.85 7.89
C GLN A 153 17.56 7.73 8.80
N SER A 154 16.61 8.48 8.23
CA SER A 154 15.67 9.28 9.02
C SER A 154 14.73 8.45 9.93
N LEU A 155 14.47 7.19 9.57
CA LEU A 155 13.67 6.27 10.38
C LEU A 155 14.51 5.56 11.46
N HIS A 156 15.79 5.29 11.20
CA HIS A 156 16.73 4.66 12.14
C HIS A 156 17.00 5.51 13.37
N GLU A 157 16.95 6.84 13.24
CA GLU A 157 17.01 7.78 14.36
C GLU A 157 15.88 7.54 15.39
N LYS A 158 14.75 6.96 14.95
CA LYS A 158 13.64 6.60 15.83
C LYS A 158 13.86 5.22 16.44
N LYS A 159 13.87 5.16 17.78
CA LYS A 159 14.08 3.93 18.55
C LYS A 159 13.15 2.78 18.16
N GLU A 160 11.91 3.11 17.75
CA GLU A 160 10.90 2.13 17.32
C GLU A 160 11.34 1.29 16.12
N PHE A 161 12.06 1.88 15.15
CA PHE A 161 12.41 1.21 13.90
C PHE A 161 13.85 0.73 13.86
N LYS A 162 14.70 1.30 14.72
CA LYS A 162 16.13 1.00 14.82
C LYS A 162 16.43 -0.50 14.85
N ILE A 163 15.77 -1.25 15.73
CA ILE A 163 16.03 -2.68 15.93
C ILE A 163 15.67 -3.48 14.67
N SER A 164 14.50 -3.22 14.07
CA SER A 164 14.05 -3.92 12.85
C SER A 164 14.99 -3.66 11.68
N ILE A 165 15.43 -2.41 11.50
CA ILE A 165 16.39 -2.01 10.47
C ILE A 165 17.76 -2.69 10.68
N GLU A 166 18.28 -2.69 11.91
CA GLU A 166 19.58 -3.30 12.24
C GLU A 166 19.57 -4.83 12.07
N GLN A 167 18.46 -5.49 12.43
CA GLN A 167 18.27 -6.92 12.20
C GLN A 167 18.28 -7.25 10.71
N TYR A 168 17.58 -6.46 9.90
CA TYR A 168 17.58 -6.63 8.45
C TYR A 168 18.97 -6.42 7.85
N ALA A 169 19.68 -5.35 8.23
CA ALA A 169 21.04 -5.09 7.78
C ALA A 169 22.02 -6.22 8.17
N SER A 170 21.92 -6.71 9.42
CA SER A 170 22.72 -7.85 9.90
C SER A 170 22.43 -9.12 9.10
N LYS A 171 21.17 -9.34 8.72
CA LYS A 171 20.77 -10.46 7.87
C LYS A 171 21.38 -10.32 6.47
N CYS A 172 21.34 -9.13 5.86
CA CYS A 172 22.00 -8.86 4.58
C CYS A 172 23.52 -9.11 4.64
N LEU A 173 24.19 -8.68 5.71
CA LEU A 173 25.62 -8.95 5.91
C LEU A 173 25.91 -10.45 6.06
N SER A 174 25.01 -11.22 6.67
CA SER A 174 25.19 -12.66 6.81
C SER A 174 25.16 -13.38 5.45
N TYR A 175 24.43 -12.86 4.46
CA TYR A 175 24.43 -13.37 3.09
C TYR A 175 25.77 -13.19 2.36
N LEU A 176 26.60 -12.22 2.76
CA LEU A 176 27.95 -12.11 2.21
C LEU A 176 28.87 -13.26 2.62
N ARG A 177 28.52 -13.99 3.68
CA ARG A 177 29.29 -15.15 4.16
C ARG A 177 28.92 -16.44 3.43
N THR A 178 27.79 -16.47 2.71
CA THR A 178 27.34 -17.65 1.98
C THR A 178 28.00 -17.72 0.61
N SER A 179 28.45 -18.92 0.21
CA SER A 179 29.15 -19.15 -1.07
C SER A 179 28.26 -18.99 -2.31
N LYS A 180 26.94 -18.97 -2.11
CA LYS A 180 25.94 -18.65 -3.13
C LYS A 180 24.97 -17.62 -2.54
N PRO A 181 24.66 -16.53 -3.26
CA PRO A 181 23.71 -15.56 -2.76
C PRO A 181 22.30 -16.19 -2.73
N PRO A 182 21.49 -15.91 -1.69
CA PRO A 182 20.14 -16.46 -1.58
C PRO A 182 19.27 -16.09 -2.78
N GLU A 183 18.56 -17.06 -3.35
CA GLU A 183 17.62 -16.84 -4.46
C GLU A 183 16.51 -15.83 -4.11
N ILE A 184 16.22 -15.68 -2.82
CA ILE A 184 15.26 -14.72 -2.25
C ILE A 184 15.62 -13.26 -2.60
N LEU A 185 16.90 -12.97 -2.81
CA LEU A 185 17.36 -11.62 -3.19
C LEU A 185 17.11 -11.31 -4.67
N PHE A 186 16.88 -12.33 -5.51
CA PHE A 186 16.74 -12.19 -6.96
C PHE A 186 15.33 -12.54 -7.46
N SER A 187 14.45 -13.05 -6.60
CA SER A 187 13.10 -13.37 -7.00
C SER A 187 12.26 -12.10 -7.16
N GLU A 188 11.85 -11.78 -8.39
CA GLU A 188 10.88 -10.71 -8.73
C GLU A 188 9.57 -10.83 -7.94
N ASN A 189 9.26 -12.05 -7.46
CA ASN A 189 8.21 -12.36 -6.50
C ASN A 189 8.65 -12.11 -5.05
N GLU A 190 9.16 -10.92 -4.75
CA GLU A 190 9.15 -10.38 -3.40
C GLU A 190 7.69 -10.11 -2.99
N LYS A 191 6.92 -11.18 -2.83
CA LYS A 191 5.74 -11.17 -1.97
C LYS A 191 6.27 -10.73 -0.63
N LEU A 192 5.94 -9.49 -0.28
CA LEU A 192 6.05 -8.87 1.05
C LEU A 192 6.46 -9.94 2.05
N LEU A 193 7.75 -10.00 2.38
CA LEU A 193 8.22 -10.89 3.43
C LEU A 193 7.54 -10.40 4.71
N ILE A 194 6.35 -10.94 4.95
CA ILE A 194 5.68 -10.95 6.23
C ILE A 194 6.67 -11.74 7.07
N ILE A 195 7.36 -11.04 7.95
CA ILE A 195 8.03 -11.68 9.08
C ILE A 195 6.91 -12.48 9.74
N SER A 196 6.90 -13.81 9.53
CA SER A 196 6.02 -14.70 10.26
C SER A 196 6.29 -14.44 11.72
N THR A 197 5.29 -13.92 12.42
CA THR A 197 5.25 -13.73 13.87
C THR A 197 5.17 -15.08 14.60
N ASP A 198 5.99 -16.04 14.19
CA ASP A 198 6.09 -17.37 14.79
C ASP A 198 7.38 -17.46 15.61
N VAL A 199 7.58 -16.47 16.49
CA VAL A 199 8.44 -16.60 17.68
C VAL A 199 7.78 -15.82 18.82
N TRP A 200 6.56 -16.22 19.17
CA TRP A 200 5.95 -15.97 20.48
C TRP A 200 5.28 -17.25 20.97
N THR A 201 6.10 -18.26 21.22
CA THR A 201 5.84 -19.33 22.21
C THR A 201 7.17 -19.69 22.85
#